data_AF-A0A7S9LQR8-F1
#
_entry.id   AF-A0A7S9LQR8-F1
#
_cell.length_a   1.000
_cell.length_b   1.000
_cell.length_c   1.000
_cell.angle_alpha   90.00
_cell.angle_beta   90.00
_cell.angle_gamma   90.00
#
_symmetry.space_group_name_H-M   'P 1'
#
loop_
_entity.id
_entity.type
_entity.pdbx_description
1 polymer ?
#
loop_
_entity_poly.entity_id
_entity_poly.type
_entity_poly.pdbx_seq_one_letter_code
_entity_poly.pdbx_strand_id
1 'polypeptide(L)'
;MKRSLIALTAAATFASTGVFAEAHTQSAMGVGLTMFEALVQSELDNIGVEADVTTLTLGQLALIRNVLEGDGSTTDKQEEVEAIVNQQ
;
A
#
# COMPACT_ATOMS: atom_id res chain seq x y z
N MET A 1 -14.98 12.65 52.36
CA MET A 1 -15.36 11.22 52.30
C MET A 1 -16.33 11.01 51.15
N LYS A 2 -15.97 10.15 50.18
CA LYS A 2 -16.81 9.11 49.56
C LYS A 2 -16.10 8.60 48.31
N ARG A 3 -15.57 7.38 48.44
CA ARG A 3 -14.99 6.54 47.40
C ARG A 3 -16.14 5.73 46.79
N SER A 4 -16.25 5.68 45.47
CA SER A 4 -17.05 4.69 44.73
C SER A 4 -16.35 4.49 43.38
N LEU A 5 -15.49 3.49 43.20
CA LEU A 5 -15.76 2.06 42.95
C LEU A 5 -16.45 1.78 41.60
N ILE A 6 -15.62 1.33 40.66
CA ILE A 6 -15.75 0.16 39.75
C ILE A 6 -16.98 0.05 38.85
N ALA A 7 -16.74 -0.03 37.53
CA ALA A 7 -17.36 -1.03 36.66
C ALA A 7 -16.53 -1.20 35.36
N LEU A 8 -15.51 -2.05 35.40
CA LEU A 8 -14.85 -2.58 34.19
C LEU A 8 -15.70 -3.75 33.69
N THR A 9 -16.64 -3.49 32.78
CA THR A 9 -17.39 -4.54 32.08
C THR A 9 -16.60 -5.03 30.88
N ALA A 10 -15.68 -5.97 31.14
CA ALA A 10 -15.08 -6.81 30.11
C ALA A 10 -15.88 -8.13 30.03
N ALA A 11 -16.74 -8.26 29.02
CA ALA A 11 -17.20 -9.56 28.50
C ALA A 11 -18.04 -9.36 27.22
N ALA A 12 -17.41 -9.57 26.06
CA ALA A 12 -18.10 -10.10 24.89
C ALA A 12 -17.14 -11.09 24.22
N THR A 13 -17.15 -12.31 24.75
CA THR A 13 -16.52 -13.50 24.17
C THR A 13 -17.19 -13.78 22.84
N PHE A 14 -16.59 -13.36 21.73
CA PHE A 14 -16.97 -13.85 20.40
C PHE A 14 -16.34 -15.23 20.19
N ALA A 15 -17.01 -16.27 20.66
CA ALA A 15 -16.67 -17.63 20.30
C ALA A 15 -17.35 -18.01 18.97
N SER A 16 -16.49 -18.48 18.06
CA SER A 16 -16.73 -19.47 17.00
C SER A 16 -17.66 -19.14 15.83
N THR A 17 -17.06 -18.74 14.71
CA THR A 17 -17.19 -19.44 13.41
C THR A 17 -15.88 -19.31 12.60
N GLY A 18 -14.78 -19.87 13.10
CA GLY A 18 -13.59 -20.07 12.28
C GLY A 18 -13.68 -21.41 11.56
N VAL A 19 -14.06 -21.44 10.28
CA VAL A 19 -13.58 -22.45 9.29
C VAL A 19 -13.76 -22.08 7.80
N PHE A 20 -14.44 -21.00 7.39
CA PHE A 20 -14.78 -20.81 5.96
C PHE A 20 -14.37 -19.47 5.31
N ALA A 21 -13.67 -18.58 6.01
CA ALA A 21 -13.33 -17.25 5.47
C ALA A 21 -11.87 -17.09 5.00
N GLU A 22 -11.01 -18.10 5.14
CA GLU A 22 -9.55 -17.91 4.97
C GLU A 22 -8.99 -18.41 3.63
N ALA A 23 -9.78 -19.06 2.77
CA ALA A 23 -9.24 -19.70 1.56
C ALA A 23 -9.39 -18.91 0.25
N HIS A 24 -10.30 -17.93 0.15
CA HIS A 24 -10.66 -17.32 -1.15
C HIS A 24 -10.43 -15.81 -1.27
N THR A 25 -9.92 -15.14 -0.23
CA THR A 25 -9.62 -13.68 -0.26
C THR A 25 -8.19 -13.36 -0.68
N GLN A 26 -7.33 -14.36 -0.86
CA GLN A 26 -5.91 -14.14 -1.16
C GLN A 26 -5.64 -13.90 -2.66
N SER A 27 -6.45 -14.49 -3.56
CA SER A 27 -6.21 -14.39 -5.01
C SER A 27 -6.73 -13.11 -5.66
N ALA A 28 -7.76 -12.46 -5.11
CA ALA A 28 -8.33 -11.25 -5.70
C ALA A 28 -7.47 -9.99 -5.45
N MET A 29 -6.78 -9.93 -4.31
CA MET A 29 -5.91 -8.80 -3.94
C MET A 29 -4.63 -8.76 -4.80
N GLY A 30 -4.08 -9.91 -5.19
CA GLY A 30 -2.86 -9.98 -6.00
C GLY A 30 -3.05 -9.47 -7.44
N VAL A 31 -4.20 -9.74 -8.05
CA VAL A 31 -4.48 -9.29 -9.42
C VAL A 31 -4.56 -7.76 -9.49
N GLY A 32 -5.19 -7.11 -8.51
CA GLY A 32 -5.25 -5.65 -8.44
C GLY A 32 -3.87 -5.00 -8.27
N LEU A 33 -3.01 -5.60 -7.44
CA LEU A 33 -1.64 -5.14 -7.24
C LEU A 33 -0.81 -5.27 -8.53
N THR A 34 -0.87 -6.41 -9.21
CA THR A 34 -0.12 -6.62 -10.46
C THR A 34 -0.51 -5.65 -11.58
N MET A 35 -1.80 -5.29 -11.69
CA MET A 35 -2.22 -4.26 -12.65
C MET A 35 -1.71 -2.87 -12.28
N PHE A 36 -1.66 -2.56 -10.98
CA PHE A 36 -1.13 -1.28 -10.50
C PHE A 36 0.38 -1.18 -10.72
N GLU A 37 1.13 -2.23 -10.41
CA GLU A 37 2.56 -2.36 -10.71
C GLU A 37 2.82 -2.17 -12.20
N ALA A 38 2.05 -2.82 -13.08
CA ALA A 38 2.19 -2.69 -14.53
C ALA A 38 1.91 -1.26 -15.02
N LEU A 39 0.91 -0.56 -14.45
CA LEU A 39 0.64 0.84 -14.76
C LEU A 39 1.82 1.74 -14.37
N VAL A 40 2.31 1.58 -13.14
CA VAL A 40 3.46 2.37 -12.66
C VAL A 40 4.69 2.08 -13.53
N GLN A 41 4.99 0.82 -13.81
CA GLN A 41 6.12 0.44 -14.67
C GLN A 41 6.04 1.10 -16.05
N SER A 42 4.85 1.11 -16.67
CA SER A 42 4.65 1.76 -17.95
C SER A 42 4.92 3.26 -17.89
N GLU A 43 4.52 3.94 -16.83
CA GLU A 43 4.78 5.38 -16.67
C GLU A 43 6.26 5.67 -16.43
N LEU A 44 6.93 4.83 -15.64
CA LEU A 44 8.37 4.91 -15.43
C LEU A 44 9.16 4.75 -16.73
N ASP A 45 8.77 3.81 -17.57
CA ASP A 45 9.35 3.62 -18.91
C ASP A 45 9.15 4.87 -19.80
N ASN A 46 7.97 5.50 -19.75
CA ASN A 46 7.68 6.73 -20.49
C ASN A 46 8.57 7.91 -20.06
N ILE A 47 8.96 7.97 -18.79
CA ILE A 47 9.89 8.98 -18.29
C ILE A 47 11.35 8.50 -18.28
N GLY A 48 11.65 7.29 -18.74
CA GLY A 48 13.02 6.75 -18.84
C GLY A 48 13.65 6.33 -17.52
N VAL A 49 12.85 6.01 -16.50
CA VAL A 49 13.33 5.48 -15.21
C VAL A 49 13.26 3.95 -15.22
N GLU A 50 14.42 3.29 -15.12
CA GLU A 50 14.49 1.85 -14.94
C GLU A 50 14.43 1.50 -13.44
N ALA A 51 13.26 1.08 -12.96
CA ALA A 51 13.07 0.56 -11.60
C ALA A 51 12.23 -0.71 -11.60
N ASP A 52 12.54 -1.64 -10.70
CA ASP A 52 11.76 -2.85 -10.48
C ASP A 52 10.61 -2.61 -9.50
N VAL A 53 9.43 -2.34 -10.05
CA VAL A 53 8.21 -2.05 -9.28
C VAL A 53 7.77 -3.20 -8.37
N THR A 54 8.20 -4.44 -8.65
CA THR A 54 7.82 -5.62 -7.86
C THR A 54 8.54 -5.69 -6.51
N THR A 55 9.64 -4.95 -6.38
CA THR A 55 10.38 -4.81 -5.12
C THR A 55 9.80 -3.73 -4.22
N LEU A 56 8.95 -2.85 -4.77
CA LEU A 56 8.40 -1.71 -4.06
C LEU A 56 7.16 -2.07 -3.27
N THR A 57 7.02 -1.46 -2.10
CA THR A 57 5.78 -1.57 -1.32
C THR A 57 4.64 -0.81 -2.02
N LEU A 58 3.39 -1.22 -1.75
CA LEU A 58 2.20 -0.51 -2.25
C LEU A 58 2.22 0.99 -1.91
N GLY A 59 2.78 1.36 -0.74
CA GLY A 59 2.95 2.75 -0.33
C GLY A 59 3.92 3.51 -1.23
N GLN A 60 5.05 2.92 -1.58
CA GLN A 60 6.02 3.52 -2.50
C GLN A 60 5.44 3.64 -3.91
N LEU A 61 4.73 2.62 -4.40
CA LEU A 61 4.05 2.68 -5.69
C LEU A 61 2.99 3.79 -5.73
N ALA A 62 2.25 4.01 -4.64
CA ALA A 62 1.28 5.10 -4.53
C ALA A 62 1.96 6.49 -4.51
N LEU A 63 3.13 6.62 -3.89
CA LEU A 63 3.91 7.86 -3.92
C LEU A 63 4.45 8.15 -5.32
N ILE A 64 5.00 7.15 -5.99
CA ILE A 64 5.49 7.27 -7.38
C ILE A 64 4.35 7.69 -8.29
N ARG A 65 3.18 7.04 -8.18
CA ARG A 65 1.96 7.43 -8.90
C ARG A 65 1.60 8.91 -8.67
N ASN A 66 1.69 9.39 -7.44
CA ASN A 66 1.39 10.79 -7.12
C ASN A 66 2.39 11.78 -7.77
N VAL A 67 3.68 11.44 -7.79
CA VAL A 67 4.72 12.23 -8.48
C VAL A 67 4.47 12.28 -9.98
N LEU A 68 4.14 11.13 -10.59
CA LEU A 68 3.87 11.02 -12.03
C LEU A 68 2.63 11.82 -12.46
N GLU A 69 1.57 11.83 -11.63
CA GLU A 69 0.35 12.61 -11.86
C GLU A 69 0.54 14.12 -11.58
N GLY A 70 1.63 14.53 -10.93
CA GLY A 70 1.92 15.93 -10.62
C GLY A 70 2.27 16.78 -11.85
N ASP A 71 2.20 18.11 -11.72
CA ASP A 71 2.50 19.06 -12.81
C ASP A 71 4.02 19.36 -12.99
N GLY A 72 4.89 18.59 -12.34
CA GLY A 72 6.35 18.75 -12.40
C GLY A 72 6.94 18.47 -13.78
N SER A 73 8.16 18.97 -14.04
CA SER A 73 8.87 18.61 -15.28
C SER A 73 9.25 17.13 -15.28
N THR A 74 9.50 16.55 -16.46
CA THR A 74 9.95 15.15 -16.55
C THR A 74 11.21 14.90 -15.72
N THR A 75 12.14 15.86 -15.69
CA THR A 75 13.37 15.77 -14.90
C THR A 75 13.08 15.75 -13.40
N ASP A 76 12.21 16.63 -12.90
CA ASP A 76 11.85 16.65 -11.47
C ASP A 76 11.19 15.33 -11.06
N LYS A 77 10.31 14.81 -11.91
CA LYS A 77 9.64 13.52 -11.69
C LYS A 77 10.63 12.36 -11.64
N GLN A 78 11.61 12.32 -12.54
CA GLN A 78 12.66 11.30 -12.50
C GLN A 78 13.40 11.33 -11.17
N GLU A 79 13.86 12.53 -10.76
CA GLU A 79 14.67 12.70 -9.56
C GLU A 79 13.89 12.31 -8.28
N GLU A 80 12.61 12.70 -8.19
CA GLU A 80 11.73 12.33 -7.08
C GLU A 80 11.42 10.82 -7.05
N VAL A 81 11.16 10.21 -8.21
CA VAL A 81 10.92 8.76 -8.30
C VAL A 81 12.16 7.98 -7.88
N GLU A 82 13.34 8.35 -8.38
CA GLU A 82 14.61 7.72 -8.00
C GLU A 82 14.87 7.84 -6.49
N ALA A 83 14.52 8.97 -5.88
CA ALA A 83 14.62 9.13 -4.43
C ALA A 83 13.67 8.21 -3.64
N ILE A 84 12.49 7.89 -4.18
CA ILE A 84 11.55 6.94 -3.57
C ILE A 84 12.05 5.50 -3.72
N VAL A 85 12.57 5.14 -4.90
CA VAL A 85 13.09 3.79 -5.19
C VAL A 85 14.34 3.48 -4.36
N ASN A 86 15.23 4.46 -4.17
CA ASN A 86 16.47 4.30 -3.39
C ASN A 86 16.26 4.37 -1.87
N GLN A 87 15.06 4.67 -1.37
CA GLN A 87 14.73 4.69 0.06
C GLN A 87 14.39 3.32 0.66
N GLN A 88 14.73 2.23 -0.05
CA GLN A 88 14.57 0.86 0.44
C GLN A 88 15.53 0.52 1.60
#